data_AF-A0A7Y3ARN7-F1
#
_entry.id   AF-A0A7Y3ARN7-F1
#
_cell.length_a   1.000
_cell.length_b   1.000
_cell.length_c   1.000
_cell.angle_alpha   90.00
_cell.angle_beta   90.00
_cell.angle_gamma   90.00
#
_symmetry.space_group_name_H-M   'P 1'
#
loop_
_entity.id
_entity.type
_entity.pdbx_description
1 polymer ?
#
loop_
_entity_poly.entity_id
_entity_poly.type
_entity_poly.pdbx_seq_one_letter_code
_entity_poly.pdbx_strand_id
1 'polypeptide(L)'
;GYDGTVDFPGYPWYKEHMKRYPDAKVILTVRDFDSWYKSVDSTVFRAGPQTPGEKIKMLSKLLFKARARKVVKVIKWFKKVFFAERLQGNFGDKEFAKKFWEDHLADVKASVPEDKLLVYDVREGWGPLCKFLGVEEPSEPLPHLNKKENFRAMLPVLMKGKMV
;
A
#
# COMPACT_ATOMS: atom_id res chain seq x y z
N GLY A 1 -17.46 -10.08 -8.30
CA GLY A 1 -16.44 -9.11 -8.73
C GLY A 1 -15.74 -8.56 -7.50
N TYR A 2 -15.16 -7.37 -7.59
CA TYR A 2 -14.66 -6.60 -6.45
C TYR A 2 -15.32 -5.21 -6.46
N ASP A 3 -15.68 -4.69 -5.29
CA ASP A 3 -16.40 -3.40 -5.14
C ASP A 3 -15.46 -2.22 -4.87
N GLY A 4 -14.17 -2.49 -4.63
CA GLY A 4 -13.16 -1.47 -4.38
C GLY A 4 -11.74 -2.00 -4.60
N THR A 5 -10.79 -1.06 -4.69
CA THR A 5 -9.36 -1.35 -4.78
C THR A 5 -8.58 -0.42 -3.86
N VAL A 6 -7.54 -0.96 -3.23
CA VAL A 6 -6.63 -0.24 -2.33
C VAL A 6 -5.22 -0.75 -2.55
N ASP A 7 -4.23 0.03 -2.09
CA ASP A 7 -2.81 -0.33 -2.10
C ASP A 7 -2.24 -0.60 -3.50
N PHE A 8 -0.95 -0.90 -3.59
CA PHE A 8 -0.31 -1.32 -4.81
C PHE A 8 -0.74 -2.75 -5.17
N PRO A 9 -1.10 -3.03 -6.44
CA PRO A 9 -0.91 -2.20 -7.62
C PRO A 9 -2.17 -1.46 -8.09
N GLY A 10 -3.18 -1.20 -7.25
CA GLY A 10 -4.38 -0.47 -7.68
C GLY A 10 -4.19 1.05 -7.62
N TYR A 11 -3.76 1.56 -6.46
CA TYR A 11 -3.76 3.00 -6.17
C TYR A 11 -3.02 3.88 -7.20
N PRO A 12 -1.87 3.47 -7.79
CA PRO A 12 -1.14 4.36 -8.69
C PRO A 12 -1.83 4.61 -10.04
N TRP A 13 -2.89 3.88 -10.36
CA TRP A 13 -3.67 3.95 -11.62
C TRP A 13 -5.09 4.46 -11.39
N TYR A 14 -5.29 5.28 -10.35
CA TYR A 14 -6.61 5.81 -10.00
C TYR A 14 -7.26 6.61 -11.15
N LYS A 15 -6.47 7.31 -11.98
CA LYS A 15 -6.99 8.05 -13.14
C LYS A 15 -7.56 7.10 -14.20
N GLU A 16 -6.87 6.00 -14.48
CA GLU A 16 -7.34 4.94 -15.38
C GLU A 16 -8.59 4.25 -14.81
N HIS A 17 -8.62 4.02 -13.50
CA HIS A 17 -9.80 3.48 -12.82
C HIS A 17 -11.00 4.42 -12.97
N MET A 18 -10.84 5.73 -12.76
CA MET A 18 -11.93 6.70 -12.94
C MET A 18 -12.42 6.78 -14.40
N LYS A 19 -11.53 6.65 -15.39
CA LYS A 19 -11.95 6.57 -16.80
C LYS A 19 -12.79 5.32 -17.06
N ARG A 20 -12.44 4.19 -16.44
CA ARG A 20 -13.13 2.91 -16.63
C ARG A 20 -14.41 2.78 -15.81
N TYR A 21 -14.45 3.41 -14.64
CA TYR A 21 -15.52 3.39 -13.65
C TYR A 21 -15.88 4.84 -13.30
N PRO A 22 -16.63 5.54 -14.17
CA PRO A 22 -16.91 6.96 -14.00
C PRO A 22 -17.68 7.26 -12.72
N ASP A 23 -18.47 6.32 -12.22
CA ASP A 23 -19.28 6.49 -11.00
C ASP A 23 -18.52 6.11 -9.71
N ALA A 24 -17.28 5.62 -9.83
CA ALA A 24 -16.48 5.28 -8.68
C ALA A 24 -16.08 6.54 -7.89
N LYS A 25 -16.21 6.43 -6.56
CA LYS A 25 -15.68 7.40 -5.61
C LYS A 25 -14.21 7.10 -5.31
N VAL A 26 -13.43 8.13 -5.00
CA VAL A 26 -12.02 8.02 -4.62
C VAL A 26 -11.83 8.44 -3.17
N ILE A 27 -11.15 7.59 -2.40
CA ILE A 27 -10.78 7.87 -1.01
C ILE A 27 -9.27 8.05 -0.95
N LEU A 28 -8.82 9.25 -0.62
CA LEU A 28 -7.43 9.60 -0.38
C LEU A 28 -7.14 9.56 1.11
N THR A 29 -6.53 8.47 1.58
CA THR A 29 -6.14 8.37 2.99
C THR A 29 -4.89 9.22 3.28
N VAL A 30 -4.95 10.03 4.33
CA VAL A 30 -3.86 10.93 4.74
C VAL A 30 -3.38 10.62 6.15
N ARG A 31 -2.11 10.95 6.41
CA ARG A 31 -1.45 10.86 7.71
C ARG A 31 -0.22 11.76 7.70
N ASP A 32 0.38 11.96 8.87
CA ASP A 32 1.67 12.63 8.99
C ASP A 32 2.77 11.94 8.14
N PHE A 33 3.55 12.76 7.43
CA PHE A 33 4.60 12.31 6.52
C PHE A 33 5.70 11.55 7.27
N ASP A 34 6.17 12.07 8.40
CA ASP A 34 7.28 11.45 9.13
C ASP A 34 6.90 10.06 9.65
N SER A 35 5.67 9.95 10.14
CA SER A 35 5.06 8.70 10.53
C SER A 35 4.97 7.74 9.33
N TRP A 36 4.52 8.20 8.16
CA TRP A 36 4.46 7.39 6.93
C TRP A 36 5.85 6.91 6.51
N TYR A 37 6.82 7.82 6.42
CA TYR A 37 8.19 7.54 5.99
C TYR A 37 8.84 6.48 6.87
N LYS A 38 8.76 6.65 8.20
CA LYS A 38 9.26 5.67 9.18
C LYS A 38 8.58 4.31 9.03
N SER A 39 7.29 4.29 8.72
CA SER A 39 6.54 3.05 8.48
C SER A 39 7.04 2.32 7.23
N VAL A 40 7.19 3.03 6.11
CA VAL A 40 7.66 2.47 4.84
C VAL A 40 9.10 1.96 4.97
N ASP A 41 10.00 2.73 5.59
CA ASP A 41 11.39 2.35 5.84
C ASP A 41 11.49 1.06 6.67
N SER A 42 10.76 1.01 7.79
CA SER A 42 10.81 -0.14 8.72
C SER A 42 10.11 -1.41 8.20
N THR A 43 9.33 -1.31 7.12
CA THR A 43 8.55 -2.42 6.57
C THR A 43 8.94 -2.75 5.13
N VAL A 44 8.22 -2.21 4.15
CA VAL A 44 8.26 -2.58 2.73
C VAL A 44 9.61 -2.28 2.07
N PHE A 45 10.29 -1.20 2.46
CA PHE A 45 11.59 -0.83 1.91
C PHE A 45 12.65 -1.89 2.28
N ARG A 46 12.72 -2.24 3.57
CA ARG A 46 13.61 -3.25 4.14
C ARG A 46 13.08 -4.69 4.02
N ALA A 47 11.95 -4.91 3.35
CA ALA A 47 11.37 -6.24 3.18
C ALA A 47 12.27 -7.15 2.33
N GLY A 48 12.42 -8.42 2.73
CA GLY A 48 13.25 -9.41 2.04
C GLY A 48 14.52 -9.78 2.81
N PRO A 49 15.30 -10.76 2.31
CA PRO A 49 16.48 -11.25 3.01
C PRO A 49 17.58 -10.18 3.06
N GLN A 50 18.01 -9.80 4.26
CA GLN A 50 19.03 -8.77 4.48
C GLN A 50 20.40 -9.39 4.71
N THR A 51 20.45 -10.60 5.28
CA THR A 51 21.69 -11.31 5.62
C THR A 51 22.03 -12.42 4.61
N PRO A 52 23.30 -12.85 4.50
CA PRO A 52 23.68 -14.00 3.69
C PRO A 52 22.90 -15.29 4.03
N GLY A 53 22.70 -15.57 5.33
CA GLY A 53 21.93 -16.73 5.79
C GLY A 53 20.47 -16.71 5.34
N GLU A 54 19.81 -15.55 5.39
CA GLU A 54 18.44 -15.40 4.89
C GLU A 54 18.37 -15.57 3.38
N LYS A 55 19.38 -15.10 2.63
CA LYS A 55 19.46 -15.29 1.17
C LYS A 55 19.58 -16.77 0.81
N ILE A 56 20.43 -17.52 1.52
CA ILE A 56 20.58 -18.98 1.34
C ILE A 56 19.26 -19.70 1.65
N LYS A 57 18.61 -19.37 2.78
CA LYS A 57 17.30 -19.94 3.16
C LYS A 57 16.19 -19.60 2.17
N MET A 58 16.25 -18.43 1.54
CA MET A 58 15.31 -18.06 0.48
C MET A 58 15.59 -18.86 -0.80
N LEU A 59 16.86 -19.00 -1.20
CA LEU A 59 17.26 -19.76 -2.38
C LEU A 59 16.81 -21.22 -2.28
N SER A 60 17.00 -21.87 -1.13
CA SER A 60 16.52 -23.24 -0.93
C SER A 60 14.99 -23.34 -1.07
N LYS A 61 14.23 -22.39 -0.52
CA LYS A 61 12.77 -22.35 -0.71
C LYS A 61 12.37 -22.14 -2.17
N LEU A 62 13.13 -21.36 -2.94
CA LEU A 62 12.84 -21.09 -4.35
C LEU A 62 13.04 -22.32 -5.24
N LEU A 63 14.02 -23.18 -4.91
CA LEU A 63 14.26 -24.44 -5.62
C LEU A 63 13.07 -25.41 -5.51
N PHE A 64 12.46 -25.50 -4.33
CA PHE A 64 11.45 -26.53 -4.05
C PHE A 64 10.00 -26.03 -3.98
N LYS A 65 9.73 -24.72 -3.97
CA LYS A 65 8.37 -24.17 -3.78
C LYS A 65 7.96 -23.23 -4.90
N ALA A 66 7.07 -23.69 -5.78
CA ALA A 66 6.49 -22.87 -6.87
C ALA A 66 5.80 -21.60 -6.35
N ARG A 67 5.08 -21.67 -5.22
CA ARG A 67 4.44 -20.50 -4.60
C ARG A 67 5.47 -19.45 -4.15
N ALA A 68 6.58 -19.88 -3.56
CA ALA A 68 7.65 -18.96 -3.15
C ALA A 68 8.23 -18.22 -4.36
N ARG A 69 8.40 -18.90 -5.51
CA ARG A 69 8.82 -18.25 -6.76
C ARG A 69 7.82 -17.18 -7.22
N LYS A 70 6.51 -17.45 -7.16
CA LYS A 70 5.46 -16.46 -7.50
C LYS A 70 5.50 -15.24 -6.56
N VAL A 71 5.55 -15.46 -5.24
CA VAL A 71 5.62 -14.38 -4.24
C VAL A 71 6.87 -13.53 -4.44
N VAL A 72 8.03 -14.13 -4.65
CA VAL A 72 9.28 -13.38 -4.89
C VAL A 72 9.23 -12.59 -6.20
N LYS A 73 8.61 -13.13 -7.26
CA LYS A 73 8.39 -12.38 -8.51
C LYS A 73 7.54 -11.13 -8.27
N VAL A 74 6.44 -11.24 -7.52
CA VAL A 74 5.57 -10.11 -7.18
C VAL A 74 6.32 -9.06 -6.34
N ILE A 75 7.07 -9.48 -5.31
CA ILE A 75 7.86 -8.55 -4.49
C ILE A 75 8.93 -7.84 -5.32
N LYS A 76 9.64 -8.56 -6.20
CA LYS A 76 10.63 -7.96 -7.11
C LYS A 76 9.99 -6.96 -8.07
N TRP A 77 8.82 -7.30 -8.61
CA TRP A 77 8.08 -6.41 -9.49
C TRP A 77 7.63 -5.13 -8.76
N PHE A 78 7.04 -5.26 -7.58
CA PHE A 78 6.71 -4.11 -6.72
C PHE A 78 7.94 -3.24 -6.46
N LYS A 79 9.06 -3.82 -6.03
CA LYS A 79 10.28 -3.05 -5.76
C LYS A 79 10.82 -2.33 -7.00
N LYS A 80 10.75 -2.98 -8.16
CA LYS A 80 11.14 -2.36 -9.44
C LYS A 80 10.23 -1.15 -9.76
N VAL A 81 8.91 -1.35 -9.81
CA VAL A 81 7.97 -0.31 -10.23
C VAL A 81 7.87 0.82 -9.21
N PHE A 82 7.71 0.51 -7.94
CA PHE A 82 7.49 1.52 -6.91
C PHE A 82 8.78 2.20 -6.47
N PHE A 83 9.79 1.43 -6.03
CA PHE A 83 11.01 2.02 -5.47
C PHE A 83 12.02 2.45 -6.55
N ALA A 84 12.27 1.62 -7.56
CA ALA A 84 13.30 1.93 -8.55
C ALA A 84 12.81 2.90 -9.64
N GLU A 85 11.58 2.74 -10.13
CA GLU A 85 11.04 3.58 -11.21
C GLU A 85 10.33 4.82 -10.66
N ARG A 86 9.24 4.66 -9.90
CA ARG A 86 8.44 5.81 -9.41
C ARG A 86 9.20 6.70 -8.42
N LEU A 87 9.92 6.10 -7.48
CA LEU A 87 10.79 6.82 -6.53
C LEU A 87 12.23 6.99 -7.05
N GLN A 88 12.52 6.58 -8.29
CA GLN A 88 13.84 6.75 -8.92
C GLN A 88 15.03 6.21 -8.09
N GLY A 89 14.80 5.22 -7.23
CA GLY A 89 15.80 4.69 -6.31
C GLY A 89 16.11 5.60 -5.11
N ASN A 90 15.49 6.77 -5.00
CA ASN A 90 15.83 7.83 -4.05
C ASN A 90 14.96 7.83 -2.78
N PHE A 91 14.32 6.71 -2.43
CA PHE A 91 13.50 6.65 -1.20
C PHE A 91 14.31 6.96 0.07
N GLY A 92 15.62 6.68 0.10
CA GLY A 92 16.48 7.00 1.24
C GLY A 92 16.75 8.50 1.44
N ASP A 93 16.52 9.31 0.41
CA ASP A 93 16.51 10.76 0.51
C ASP A 93 15.12 11.19 1.01
N LYS A 94 15.09 11.66 2.26
CA LYS A 94 13.85 12.02 2.94
C LYS A 94 13.13 13.19 2.27
N GLU A 95 13.87 14.17 1.75
CA GLU A 95 13.27 15.34 1.08
C GLU A 95 12.70 14.95 -0.28
N PHE A 96 13.40 14.09 -1.02
CA PHE A 96 12.86 13.50 -2.24
C PHE A 96 11.58 12.69 -1.96
N ALA A 97 11.61 11.81 -0.95
CA ALA A 97 10.44 11.02 -0.57
C ALA A 97 9.26 11.89 -0.10
N LYS A 98 9.54 13.00 0.59
CA LYS A 98 8.54 13.98 0.99
C LYS A 98 7.91 14.65 -0.21
N LYS A 99 8.72 15.15 -1.13
CA LYS A 99 8.22 15.76 -2.36
C LYS A 99 7.35 14.78 -3.16
N PHE A 100 7.79 13.53 -3.33
CA PHE A 100 7.01 12.49 -4.00
C PHE A 100 5.64 12.25 -3.32
N TRP A 101 5.62 12.24 -1.99
CA TRP A 101 4.41 12.07 -1.20
C TRP A 101 3.46 13.27 -1.35
N GLU A 102 3.97 14.50 -1.23
CA GLU A 102 3.20 15.74 -1.40
C GLU A 102 2.65 15.87 -2.83
N ASP A 103 3.48 15.59 -3.84
CA ASP A 103 3.09 15.61 -5.25
C ASP A 103 1.93 14.64 -5.51
N HIS A 104 1.94 13.45 -4.91
CA HIS A 104 0.84 12.49 -5.05
C HIS A 104 -0.46 13.01 -4.43
N LEU A 105 -0.40 13.59 -3.22
CA LEU A 105 -1.58 14.16 -2.58
C LEU A 105 -2.16 15.31 -3.41
N ALA A 106 -1.28 16.19 -3.92
CA ALA A 106 -1.68 17.31 -4.76
C ALA A 106 -2.29 16.84 -6.08
N ASP A 107 -1.68 15.85 -6.74
CA ASP A 107 -2.16 15.28 -8.00
C ASP A 107 -3.56 14.68 -7.85
N VAL A 108 -3.81 13.90 -6.78
CA VAL A 108 -5.14 13.32 -6.52
C VAL A 108 -6.18 14.41 -6.27
N LYS A 109 -5.87 15.38 -5.41
CA LYS A 109 -6.78 16.50 -5.13
C LYS A 109 -7.10 17.35 -6.35
N ALA A 110 -6.14 17.52 -7.26
CA ALA A 110 -6.34 18.29 -8.49
C ALA A 110 -7.07 17.48 -9.58
N SER A 111 -6.92 16.15 -9.60
CA SER A 111 -7.43 15.30 -10.68
C SER A 111 -8.83 14.74 -10.41
N VAL A 112 -9.24 14.60 -9.15
CA VAL A 112 -10.53 14.01 -8.78
C VAL A 112 -11.55 15.13 -8.52
N PRO A 113 -12.75 15.08 -9.15
CA PRO A 113 -13.84 15.98 -8.80
C PRO A 113 -14.17 15.97 -7.31
N GLU A 114 -14.44 17.14 -6.73
CA GLU A 114 -14.64 17.31 -5.28
C GLU A 114 -15.79 16.44 -4.74
N ASP A 115 -16.87 16.29 -5.51
CA ASP A 115 -18.02 15.44 -5.20
C ASP A 115 -17.70 13.92 -5.19
N LYS A 116 -16.56 13.54 -5.78
CA LYS A 116 -16.07 12.15 -5.84
C LYS A 116 -14.82 11.91 -5.00
N LEU A 117 -14.35 12.91 -4.25
CA LEU A 117 -13.14 12.80 -3.44
C LEU A 117 -13.45 12.90 -1.94
N LEU A 118 -13.01 11.90 -1.19
CA LEU A 118 -12.88 12.00 0.26
C LEU A 118 -11.39 12.03 0.63
N VAL A 119 -10.94 13.13 1.25
CA VAL A 119 -9.65 13.17 1.93
C VAL A 119 -9.89 12.73 3.38
N TYR A 120 -9.29 11.62 3.78
CA TYR A 120 -9.70 10.88 4.97
C TYR A 120 -8.53 10.57 5.90
N ASP A 121 -8.58 11.04 7.14
CA ASP A 121 -7.72 10.50 8.20
C ASP A 121 -8.44 9.35 8.89
N VAL A 122 -7.86 8.15 8.81
CA VAL A 122 -8.44 6.92 9.37
C VAL A 122 -8.77 7.03 10.87
N ARG A 123 -8.13 7.97 11.60
CA ARG A 123 -8.39 8.26 13.01
C ARG A 123 -9.75 8.92 13.25
N GLU A 124 -10.41 9.44 12.22
CA GLU A 124 -11.75 10.02 12.29
C GLU A 124 -12.86 8.94 12.41
N GLY A 125 -12.53 7.66 12.24
CA GLY A 125 -13.48 6.56 12.41
C GLY A 125 -14.47 6.44 11.25
N TRP A 126 -15.55 5.68 11.46
CA TRP A 126 -16.50 5.33 10.39
C TRP A 126 -17.23 6.53 9.79
N GLY A 127 -17.54 7.56 10.59
CA GLY A 127 -18.45 8.65 10.21
C GLY A 127 -18.18 9.30 8.85
N PRO A 128 -17.00 9.89 8.60
CA PRO A 128 -16.72 10.53 7.31
C PRO A 128 -16.80 9.56 6.13
N LEU A 129 -16.32 8.33 6.32
CA LEU A 129 -16.31 7.31 5.28
C LEU A 129 -17.74 6.84 4.94
N CYS A 130 -18.52 6.47 5.95
CA CYS A 130 -19.90 5.99 5.77
C CYS A 130 -20.79 7.08 5.18
N LYS A 131 -20.68 8.33 5.67
CA LYS A 131 -21.38 9.49 5.10
C LYS A 131 -21.02 9.70 3.63
N PHE A 132 -19.73 9.66 3.29
CA PHE A 132 -19.28 9.83 1.91
C PHE A 132 -19.78 8.71 1.00
N LEU A 133 -19.82 7.47 1.49
CA LEU A 133 -20.32 6.32 0.74
C LEU A 133 -21.85 6.26 0.67
N GLY A 134 -22.57 6.91 1.59
CA GLY A 134 -24.03 6.87 1.69
C GLY A 134 -24.55 5.59 2.33
N VAL A 135 -23.81 5.05 3.30
CA VAL A 135 -24.14 3.81 4.02
C VAL A 135 -24.20 4.06 5.53
N GLU A 136 -24.85 3.16 6.26
CA GLU A 136 -24.91 3.21 7.72
C GLU A 136 -23.55 2.90 8.36
N GLU A 137 -23.29 3.48 9.53
CA GLU A 137 -22.09 3.17 10.31
C GLU A 137 -22.19 1.78 10.95
N PRO A 138 -21.16 0.91 10.82
CA PRO A 138 -21.12 -0.36 11.54
C PRO A 138 -21.02 -0.16 13.05
N SER A 139 -21.52 -1.12 13.82
CA SER A 139 -21.38 -1.15 15.28
C SER A 139 -19.98 -1.54 15.75
N GLU A 140 -19.23 -2.26 14.91
CA GLU A 140 -17.85 -2.66 15.22
C GLU A 140 -16.86 -1.50 15.04
N PRO A 141 -15.78 -1.44 15.83
CA PRO A 141 -14.76 -0.42 15.64
C PRO A 141 -14.03 -0.60 14.30
N LEU A 142 -13.55 0.51 13.73
CA LEU A 142 -12.75 0.50 12.51
C LEU A 142 -11.52 -0.44 12.67
N PRO A 143 -11.29 -1.38 11.74
CA PRO A 143 -10.20 -2.35 11.87
C PRO A 143 -8.80 -1.71 11.92
N HIS A 144 -7.94 -2.22 12.81
CA HIS A 144 -6.53 -1.80 12.92
C HIS A 144 -5.57 -3.00 12.86
N LEU A 145 -5.45 -3.61 11.67
CA LEU A 145 -4.78 -4.90 11.46
C LEU A 145 -3.30 -4.77 11.01
N ASN A 146 -3.00 -3.83 10.10
CA ASN A 146 -1.69 -3.69 9.46
C ASN A 146 -0.68 -2.87 10.27
N LYS A 147 -0.44 -3.30 11.51
CA LYS A 147 0.58 -2.72 12.39
C LYS A 147 1.98 -3.09 11.89
N LYS A 148 2.89 -2.11 11.81
CA LYS A 148 4.28 -2.31 11.32
C LYS A 148 5.02 -3.38 12.14
N GLU A 149 4.70 -3.50 13.42
CA GLU A 149 5.24 -4.48 14.35
C GLU A 149 4.98 -5.92 13.89
N ASN A 150 3.86 -6.14 13.18
CA ASN A 150 3.43 -7.44 12.69
C ASN A 150 4.00 -7.77 11.29
N PHE A 151 4.63 -6.81 10.60
CA PHE A 151 5.01 -6.95 9.20
C PHE A 151 5.97 -8.13 8.94
N ARG A 152 6.94 -8.37 9.84
CA ARG A 152 7.87 -9.51 9.71
C ARG A 152 7.16 -10.86 9.87
N ALA A 153 6.12 -10.93 10.69
CA ALA A 153 5.35 -12.15 10.92
C ALA A 153 4.42 -12.49 9.76
N MET A 154 4.05 -11.50 8.93
CA MET A 154 3.19 -11.68 7.75
C MET A 154 3.88 -12.47 6.62
N LEU A 155 5.18 -12.28 6.41
CA LEU A 155 5.92 -12.89 5.30
C LEU A 155 5.89 -14.44 5.31
N PRO A 156 6.14 -15.13 6.45
CA PRO A 156 5.96 -16.58 6.53
C PRO A 156 4.53 -17.06 6.23
N VAL A 157 3.51 -16.26 6.56
CA VAL A 157 2.09 -16.61 6.36
C VAL A 157 1.73 -16.54 4.87
N LEU A 158 2.13 -15.46 4.19
CA LEU A 158 1.98 -15.31 2.72
C LEU A 158 2.67 -16.45 1.94
N MET A 159 3.86 -16.85 2.40
CA MET A 159 4.61 -17.97 1.82
C MET A 159 3.92 -19.32 1.98
N LYS A 160 3.08 -19.49 3.01
CA LYS A 160 2.21 -20.66 3.22
C LYS A 160 0.86 -20.54 2.49
N GLY A 161 0.55 -19.34 1.98
CA GLY A 161 -0.64 -19.08 1.21
C GLY A 161 -1.92 -18.86 1.98
N LYS A 162 -1.79 -18.53 3.25
CA LYS A 162 -2.91 -18.03 4.06
C LYS A 162 -3.06 -16.53 3.81
N MET A 163 -4.30 -16.04 3.80
CA MET A 163 -4.56 -14.61 3.82
C MET A 163 -4.17 -14.04 5.18
N VAL A 164 -3.74 -12.78 5.19
CA VAL A 164 -3.34 -12.01 6.37
C VAL A 164 -4.20 -10.77 6.43
#